data_AF-A0AAF0G0M5-F1
#
_entry.id   AF-A0AAF0G0M5-F1
#
_cell.length_a   1.000
_cell.length_b   1.000
_cell.length_c   1.000
_cell.angle_alpha   90.00
_cell.angle_beta   90.00
_cell.angle_gamma   90.00
#
_symmetry.space_group_name_H-M   'P 1'
#
loop_
_entity.id
_entity.type
_entity.pdbx_description
1 polymer ?
#
loop_
_entity_poly.entity_id
_entity_poly.type
_entity_poly.pdbx_seq_one_letter_code
_entity_poly.pdbx_strand_id
1 'polypeptide(L)'
;MSQYIICRSDCPPRFLEALAMNGLVDRVEVIDCDKKRFKKLRVILIDGTSVESQCRFEEEITTSLRIIASYIGLLRLKKMKEKIRIIKEAKKEE
;
A
#
# COMPACT_ATOMS: atom_id res chain seq x y z
N MET A 1 -6.72 -13.81 -5.81
CA MET A 1 -6.20 -12.43 -5.93
C MET A 1 -5.35 -12.25 -7.19
N SER A 2 -4.34 -13.12 -7.40
CA SER A 2 -3.47 -13.12 -8.59
C SER A 2 -4.18 -12.94 -9.94
N GLN A 3 -5.36 -13.55 -10.15
CA GLN A 3 -6.10 -13.49 -11.42
C GLN A 3 -6.62 -12.09 -11.82
N TYR A 4 -6.65 -11.14 -10.89
CA TYR A 4 -7.12 -9.76 -11.13
C TYR A 4 -5.98 -8.75 -11.27
N ILE A 5 -4.73 -9.19 -11.06
CA ILE A 5 -3.54 -8.34 -11.20
C ILE A 5 -3.04 -8.48 -12.63
N ILE A 6 -3.42 -7.51 -13.47
CA ILE A 6 -3.09 -7.50 -14.90
C ILE A 6 -1.67 -7.00 -15.21
N CYS A 7 -1.01 -6.38 -14.24
CA CYS A 7 0.34 -5.85 -14.40
C CYS A 7 1.19 -6.20 -13.19
N ARG A 8 2.40 -6.75 -13.42
CA ARG A 8 3.34 -7.16 -12.36
C ARG A 8 4.67 -6.42 -12.40
N SER A 9 5.12 -6.02 -13.58
CA SER A 9 6.40 -5.34 -13.81
C SER A 9 6.18 -4.16 -14.74
N ASP A 10 6.95 -3.09 -14.56
CA ASP A 10 6.87 -1.88 -15.37
C ASP A 10 5.45 -1.28 -15.41
N CYS A 11 4.74 -1.32 -14.28
CA CYS A 11 3.38 -0.80 -14.19
C CYS A 11 3.37 0.72 -13.99
N PRO A 12 2.38 1.46 -14.51
CA PRO A 12 2.23 2.87 -14.16
C PRO A 12 2.12 3.02 -12.62
N PRO A 13 2.76 4.03 -11.99
CA PRO A 13 2.65 4.23 -10.53
C PRO A 13 1.20 4.29 -10.03
N ARG A 14 0.30 4.84 -10.85
CA ARG A 14 -1.14 4.91 -10.63
C ARG A 14 -1.80 3.54 -10.44
N PHE A 15 -1.26 2.49 -11.06
CA PHE A 15 -1.72 1.12 -10.85
C PHE A 15 -1.43 0.66 -9.41
N LEU A 16 -0.23 0.95 -8.89
CA LEU A 16 0.15 0.60 -7.52
C LEU A 16 -0.63 1.42 -6.49
N GLU A 17 -0.91 2.69 -6.79
CA GLU A 17 -1.82 3.53 -5.98
C GLU A 17 -3.21 2.90 -5.89
N ALA A 18 -3.78 2.43 -7.01
CA ALA A 18 -5.06 1.75 -7.03
C ALA A 18 -5.04 0.45 -6.20
N LEU A 19 -3.95 -0.33 -6.25
CA LEU A 19 -3.79 -1.52 -5.41
C LEU A 19 -3.81 -1.15 -3.92
N ALA A 20 -3.16 -0.05 -3.53
CA ALA A 20 -3.16 0.45 -2.16
C ALA A 20 -4.54 0.95 -1.73
N MET A 21 -5.26 1.68 -2.60
CA MET A 21 -6.64 2.12 -2.38
C MET A 21 -7.59 0.96 -2.09
N ASN A 22 -7.42 -0.15 -2.81
CA ASN A 22 -8.20 -1.37 -2.61
C ASN A 22 -7.73 -2.21 -1.40
N GLY A 23 -6.72 -1.74 -0.66
CA GLY A 23 -6.18 -2.41 0.51
C GLY A 23 -5.48 -3.73 0.23
N LEU A 24 -4.94 -3.88 -0.98
CA LEU A 24 -4.21 -5.06 -1.39
C LEU A 24 -2.72 -4.96 -1.08
N VAL A 25 -2.21 -3.77 -0.74
CA VAL A 25 -0.79 -3.52 -0.44
C VAL A 25 -0.52 -3.67 1.05
N ASP A 26 0.48 -4.48 1.40
CA ASP A 26 1.00 -4.65 2.77
C ASP A 26 2.09 -3.62 3.10
N ARG A 27 3.07 -3.48 2.18
CA ARG A 27 4.19 -2.54 2.29
C ARG A 27 4.72 -2.12 0.91
N VAL A 28 5.52 -1.05 0.90
CA VAL A 28 6.10 -0.46 -0.31
C VAL A 28 7.58 -0.19 -0.11
N GLU A 29 8.36 -0.43 -1.16
CA GLU A 29 9.81 -0.22 -1.26
C GLU A 29 10.10 0.74 -2.42
N VAL A 30 11.12 1.59 -2.25
CA VAL A 30 11.63 2.48 -3.30
C VAL A 30 12.95 1.92 -3.79
N ILE A 31 13.10 1.78 -5.11
CA ILE A 31 14.29 1.18 -5.75
C ILE A 31 14.87 2.21 -6.71
N ASP A 32 16.18 2.45 -6.63
CA ASP A 32 16.90 3.30 -7.58
C ASP A 32 16.99 2.61 -8.95
N CYS A 33 16.80 3.38 -10.02
CA CYS A 33 16.98 2.91 -11.40
C CYS A 33 18.38 3.30 -11.92
N ASP A 34 18.75 2.77 -13.09
CA ASP A 34 20.06 3.02 -13.70
C ASP A 34 20.36 4.50 -14.00
N LYS A 35 19.30 5.31 -14.15
CA LYS A 35 19.41 6.76 -14.40
C LYS A 35 19.35 7.55 -13.10
N LYS A 36 20.24 8.53 -12.95
CA LYS A 36 20.25 9.45 -11.81
C LYS A 36 18.89 10.15 -11.65
N ARG A 37 18.39 10.22 -10.41
CA ARG A 37 17.08 10.78 -10.05
C ARG A 37 15.86 10.01 -10.60
N PHE A 38 16.06 8.83 -11.18
CA PHE A 38 14.96 7.94 -11.54
C PHE A 38 14.86 6.82 -10.51
N LYS A 39 13.64 6.60 -10.04
CA LYS A 39 13.32 5.54 -9.09
C LYS A 39 12.09 4.79 -9.56
N LYS A 40 11.85 3.63 -8.98
CA LYS A 40 10.60 2.88 -9.11
C LYS A 40 10.10 2.42 -7.75
N LEU A 41 8.83 2.07 -7.70
CA LEU A 41 8.19 1.50 -6.52
C LEU A 41 8.05 -0.01 -6.71
N ARG A 42 8.26 -0.76 -5.63
CA ARG A 42 7.84 -2.15 -5.51
C ARG A 42 6.86 -2.24 -4.36
N VAL A 43 5.63 -2.65 -4.64
CA VAL A 43 4.65 -2.94 -3.59
C VAL A 43 4.62 -4.43 -3.34
N ILE A 44 4.54 -4.80 -2.06
CA ILE A 44 4.32 -6.16 -1.61
C ILE A 44 2.85 -6.24 -1.23
N LEU A 45 2.14 -7.18 -1.82
CA LEU A 45 0.72 -7.37 -1.60
C LEU A 45 0.47 -8.25 -0.38
N ILE A 46 -0.78 -8.24 0.11
CA ILE A 46 -1.20 -9.03 1.27
C ILE A 46 -1.06 -10.56 1.06
N ASP A 47 -0.97 -11.01 -0.19
CA ASP A 47 -0.71 -12.42 -0.54
C ASP A 47 0.79 -12.74 -0.70
N GLY A 48 1.67 -11.78 -0.38
CA GLY A 48 3.12 -11.90 -0.46
C GLY A 48 3.70 -11.69 -1.87
N THR A 49 2.86 -11.53 -2.89
CA THR A 49 3.36 -11.24 -4.25
C THR A 49 3.79 -9.78 -4.40
N SER A 50 4.64 -9.49 -5.37
CA SER A 50 5.14 -8.14 -5.64
C SER A 50 4.67 -7.59 -6.98
N VAL A 51 4.43 -6.28 -7.02
CA VAL A 51 4.19 -5.51 -8.25
C VAL A 51 5.14 -4.33 -8.32
N GLU A 52 5.80 -4.15 -9.46
CA GLU A 52 6.77 -3.07 -9.67
C GLU A 52 6.24 -2.01 -10.63
N SER A 53 6.56 -0.75 -10.33
CA SER A 53 6.27 0.35 -11.23
C SER A 53 7.35 0.53 -12.30
N GLN A 54 7.02 1.34 -13.29
CA GLN A 54 8.00 1.95 -14.19
C GLN A 54 8.99 2.83 -13.43
N CYS A 55 10.19 2.96 -13.99
CA CYS A 55 11.13 4.00 -13.57
C CYS A 55 10.60 5.38 -13.97
N ARG A 56 10.39 6.23 -12.97
CA ARG A 56 9.94 7.62 -13.14
C ARG A 56 10.85 8.54 -12.36
N PHE A 57 10.71 9.83 -12.62
CA PHE A 57 11.46 10.83 -11.89
C PHE A 57 11.12 10.77 -10.40
N GLU A 58 12.11 10.98 -9.54
CA GLU A 58 11.98 10.83 -8.09
C GLU A 58 10.82 11.64 -7.49
N GLU A 59 10.50 12.81 -8.05
CA GLU A 59 9.37 13.65 -7.63
C GLU A 59 8.02 12.98 -7.89
N GLU A 60 7.84 12.31 -9.03
CA GLU A 60 6.64 11.51 -9.33
C GLU A 60 6.54 10.32 -8.37
N ILE A 61 7.66 9.61 -8.16
CA ILE A 61 7.73 8.45 -7.26
C ILE A 61 7.41 8.86 -5.82
N THR A 62 7.93 9.99 -5.36
CA THR A 62 7.69 10.51 -4.02
C THR A 62 6.21 10.85 -3.82
N THR A 63 5.56 11.41 -4.85
CA THR A 63 4.12 11.70 -4.83
C THR A 63 3.30 10.41 -4.71
N SER A 64 3.55 9.43 -5.57
CA SER A 64 2.88 8.12 -5.52
C SER A 64 3.14 7.39 -4.20
N LEU A 65 4.35 7.46 -3.66
CA LEU A 65 4.71 6.87 -2.36
C LEU A 65 3.85 7.44 -1.23
N ARG A 66 3.66 8.77 -1.17
CA ARG A 66 2.81 9.41 -0.16
C ARG A 66 1.36 8.96 -0.25
N ILE A 67 0.83 8.82 -1.46
CA ILE A 67 -0.53 8.33 -1.71
C ILE A 67 -0.66 6.90 -1.17
N ILE A 68 0.24 6.00 -1.57
CA ILE A 68 0.25 4.59 -1.13
C ILE A 68 0.37 4.49 0.39
N ALA A 69 1.31 5.21 1.00
CA ALA A 69 1.53 5.19 2.45
C ALA A 69 0.30 5.67 3.22
N SER A 70 -0.42 6.66 2.71
CA SER A 70 -1.68 7.16 3.31
C SER A 70 -2.73 6.06 3.38
N TYR A 71 -2.92 5.29 2.30
CA TYR A 71 -3.89 4.19 2.28
C TYR A 71 -3.48 3.02 3.18
N ILE A 72 -2.19 2.65 3.20
CA ILE A 72 -1.69 1.61 4.12
C ILE A 72 -1.94 2.03 5.58
N GLY A 73 -1.64 3.29 5.93
CA GLY A 73 -1.86 3.83 7.28
C GLY A 73 -3.33 3.81 7.69
N LEU A 74 -4.23 4.29 6.82
CA LEU A 74 -5.67 4.27 7.06
C LEU A 74 -6.21 2.86 7.31
N LEU A 75 -5.74 1.86 6.53
CA LEU A 75 -6.16 0.46 6.69
C LEU A 75 -5.69 -0.14 8.01
N ARG A 76 -4.45 0.16 8.43
CA ARG A 76 -3.93 -0.28 9.74
C ARG A 76 -4.77 0.30 10.88
N LEU A 77 -5.10 1.60 10.81
CA LEU A 77 -5.96 2.25 11.80
C LEU A 77 -7.37 1.64 11.86
N LYS A 78 -7.97 1.33 10.70
CA LYS A 78 -9.28 0.68 10.63
C LYS A 78 -9.25 -0.72 11.27
N LYS A 79 -8.26 -1.54 10.93
CA LYS A 79 -8.07 -2.87 11.54
C LYS A 79 -7.84 -2.79 13.05
N MET A 80 -7.13 -1.76 13.54
CA MET A 80 -6.96 -1.52 14.98
C MET A 80 -8.29 -1.18 15.65
N LYS A 81 -9.10 -0.29 15.06
CA LYS A 81 -10.44 0.06 15.61
C LYS A 81 -11.37 -1.14 15.69
N GLU A 82 -11.37 -2.02 14.69
CA GLU A 82 -12.21 -3.24 14.68
C GLU A 82 -11.80 -4.24 15.78
N LYS A 83 -10.52 -4.28 16.16
CA LYS A 83 -9.99 -5.11 17.25
C LYS A 83 -10.28 -4.53 18.63
N ILE A 84 -10.35 -3.21 18.76
CA ILE A 84 -10.81 -2.54 19.99
C ILE A 84 -12.34 -2.64 20.03
N ARG A 85 -12.86 -3.83 20.33
CA ARG A 85 -14.23 -3.97 20.85
C ARG A 85 -14.16 -3.65 22.33
N ILE A 86 -14.62 -2.45 22.70
CA ILE A 86 -14.87 -2.11 24.11
C ILE A 86 -15.88 -3.14 24.60
N ILE A 87 -15.43 -4.10 25.41
CA ILE A 87 -16.32 -4.95 26.18
C ILE A 87 -16.99 -3.96 27.13
N LYS A 88 -18.25 -3.60 26.86
CA LYS A 88 -19.06 -2.88 27.84
C LYS A 88 -19.08 -3.79 29.07
N GLU A 89 -18.33 -3.43 30.11
CA GLU A 89 -18.45 -4.08 31.40
C GLU A 89 -19.92 -4.04 31.79
N ALA A 90 -20.48 -5.22 32.00
CA ALA A 90 -21.84 -5.39 32.47
C ALA A 90 -21.95 -4.67 33.82
N LYS A 91 -23.03 -3.90 33.99
CA LYS A 91 -23.43 -3.25 35.24
C LYS A 91 -23.16 -4.14 36.46
N LYS A 92 -22.61 -3.55 37.52
CA LYS A 92 -23.03 -3.92 38.88
C LYS A 92 -23.98 -2.83 39.37
N GLU A 93 -25.26 -3.20 39.43
CA GLU A 93 -26.26 -2.52 40.25
C GLU A 93 -25.93 -2.86 41.71
N GLU A 94 -25.69 -1.82 42.51
CA GLU A 94 -26.01 -1.77 43.94
C GLU A 94 -26.54 -0.36 44.26
#